data_AF-A0A9Q9HWZ9-F1
#
_entry.id   AF-A0A9Q9HWZ9-F1
#
_cell.length_a   1.000
_cell.length_b   1.000
_cell.length_c   1.000
_cell.angle_alpha   90.00
_cell.angle_beta   90.00
_cell.angle_gamma   90.00
#
_symmetry.space_group_name_H-M   'P 1'
#
loop_
_entity.id
_entity.type
_entity.pdbx_description
1 polymer ?
#
loop_
_entity_poly.entity_id
_entity_poly.type
_entity_poly.pdbx_seq_one_letter_code
_entity_poly.pdbx_strand_id
1 'polypeptide(L)'
;MSHLRSLITQCCHIGASDDLALTSSIEAAIAQAKGTSKRLGIWLPNGNVTTLAQDIALRLSAHTSQPSAADILGHYLSFFAAGPYQREMQRIRQDLEQLPNNPRQLHYRKFVSSFGALNWKEKLSHDCWTFWRAWYQGFLEGQPIDWDLQRRIALIGDAVWDAGPEAVAAEIERIRAEFSAPRAGKERFPKHEPKSVSHLIENRIISSASLQGLAAQVTHSIDRFHAETGANALPDALEPLTALPALLLAVTSAIQNALSSETIASETEDQLRAEVGRLNAKVAELEGKISGLEAVIASLPKSEHKGILHLLAQTALWGSLAGGLWMLSGEDADLRKRYESLIERKEQIRGLLMRDGLPQTQVEKSLRPAARPGRA
;
A
#
# COMPACT_ATOMS: atom_id res chain seq x y z
N MET A 1 -9.00 -11.61 -3.27
CA MET A 1 -10.03 -11.21 -4.26
C MET A 1 -10.71 -12.41 -4.92
N SER A 2 -9.97 -13.45 -5.36
CA SER A 2 -10.54 -14.72 -5.83
C SER A 2 -11.43 -15.41 -4.79
N HIS A 3 -10.97 -15.52 -3.54
CA HIS A 3 -11.74 -16.14 -2.44
C HIS A 3 -13.00 -15.35 -2.08
N LEU A 4 -12.93 -14.01 -2.05
CA LEU A 4 -14.10 -13.15 -1.86
C LEU A 4 -15.17 -13.39 -2.95
N ARG A 5 -14.73 -13.56 -4.21
CA ARG A 5 -15.60 -13.93 -5.33
C ARG A 5 -16.23 -15.32 -5.15
N SER A 6 -15.45 -16.30 -4.69
CA SER A 6 -15.93 -17.67 -4.43
C SER A 6 -17.03 -17.69 -3.36
N LEU A 7 -16.80 -17.01 -2.24
CA LEU A 7 -17.76 -16.84 -1.14
C LEU A 7 -19.08 -16.20 -1.61
N ILE A 8 -18.99 -15.14 -2.42
CA ILE A 8 -20.15 -14.49 -3.01
C ILE A 8 -20.91 -15.44 -3.95
N THR A 9 -20.19 -16.29 -4.70
CA THR A 9 -20.77 -17.23 -5.67
C THR A 9 -21.44 -18.42 -5.00
N GLN A 10 -20.83 -18.99 -3.96
CA GLN A 10 -21.40 -20.10 -3.17
C GLN A 10 -22.73 -19.69 -2.50
N CYS A 11 -22.88 -18.41 -2.14
CA CYS A 11 -24.12 -17.89 -1.59
C CYS A 11 -25.26 -17.69 -2.62
N CYS A 12 -25.00 -17.87 -3.93
CA CYS A 12 -25.88 -17.35 -5.00
C CYS A 12 -26.29 -18.32 -6.15
N HIS A 13 -25.93 -19.62 -6.17
CA HIS A 13 -26.36 -20.69 -7.12
C HIS A 13 -26.91 -20.28 -8.52
N ILE A 14 -26.09 -20.34 -9.60
CA ILE A 14 -26.54 -20.21 -11.00
C ILE A 14 -25.78 -21.21 -11.92
N GLY A 15 -26.49 -22.00 -12.74
CA GLY A 15 -25.95 -23.05 -13.65
C GLY A 15 -26.10 -22.75 -15.16
N ALA A 16 -25.42 -23.53 -16.02
CA ALA A 16 -25.11 -23.23 -17.44
C ALA A 16 -25.69 -24.23 -18.49
N SER A 17 -25.73 -23.85 -19.79
CA SER A 17 -25.93 -24.75 -20.96
C SER A 17 -25.55 -24.14 -22.36
N ASP A 18 -24.73 -24.89 -23.09
CA ASP A 18 -24.41 -25.20 -24.52
C ASP A 18 -24.72 -24.34 -25.80
N ASP A 19 -23.62 -24.05 -26.54
CA ASP A 19 -23.18 -24.29 -27.95
C ASP A 19 -23.68 -23.58 -29.26
N LEU A 20 -22.66 -23.13 -30.05
CA LEU A 20 -22.40 -23.15 -31.52
C LEU A 20 -22.01 -21.86 -32.32
N ALA A 21 -20.88 -22.03 -33.07
CA ALA A 21 -20.29 -21.43 -34.29
C ALA A 21 -19.91 -19.91 -34.39
N LEU A 22 -18.59 -19.61 -34.50
CA LEU A 22 -17.99 -18.28 -34.23
C LEU A 22 -17.18 -17.59 -35.37
N THR A 23 -17.02 -18.16 -36.57
CA THR A 23 -15.94 -17.69 -37.49
C THR A 23 -16.30 -16.53 -38.43
N SER A 24 -17.56 -16.34 -38.84
CA SER A 24 -17.95 -15.26 -39.76
C SER A 24 -18.16 -13.89 -39.08
N SER A 25 -18.38 -13.86 -37.77
CA SER A 25 -18.75 -12.64 -37.02
C SER A 25 -17.54 -11.76 -36.66
N ILE A 26 -16.34 -12.35 -36.59
CA ILE A 26 -15.11 -11.66 -36.17
C ILE A 26 -14.58 -10.76 -37.30
N GLU A 27 -14.64 -11.21 -38.55
CA GLU A 27 -14.16 -10.42 -39.69
C GLU A 27 -15.01 -9.17 -39.93
N ALA A 28 -16.33 -9.27 -39.73
CA ALA A 28 -17.25 -8.13 -39.83
C ALA A 28 -17.01 -7.08 -38.73
N ALA A 29 -16.76 -7.52 -37.49
CA ALA A 29 -16.49 -6.63 -36.36
C ALA A 29 -15.16 -5.86 -36.51
N ILE A 30 -14.12 -6.51 -37.05
CA ILE A 30 -12.83 -5.88 -37.33
C ILE A 30 -12.96 -4.79 -38.42
N ALA A 31 -13.77 -5.03 -39.45
CA ALA A 31 -14.00 -4.05 -40.52
C ALA A 31 -14.73 -2.79 -40.00
N GLN A 32 -15.72 -2.97 -39.12
CA GLN A 32 -16.49 -1.86 -38.55
C GLN A 32 -15.65 -1.01 -37.57
N ALA A 33 -14.81 -1.65 -36.74
CA ALA A 33 -13.92 -0.96 -35.80
C ALA A 33 -12.87 -0.08 -36.50
N LYS A 34 -12.35 -0.52 -37.65
CA LYS A 34 -11.41 0.25 -38.47
C LYS A 34 -12.03 1.55 -39.04
N GLY A 35 -13.33 1.53 -39.35
CA GLY A 35 -14.06 2.73 -39.82
C GLY A 35 -14.22 3.82 -38.75
N THR A 36 -14.41 3.43 -37.49
CA THR A 36 -14.61 4.33 -36.34
C THR A 36 -13.31 4.88 -35.74
N SER A 37 -12.16 4.24 -35.99
CA SER A 37 -10.84 4.62 -35.45
C SER A 37 -10.42 6.07 -35.79
N LYS A 38 -10.83 6.61 -36.95
CA LYS A 38 -10.53 7.99 -37.36
C LYS A 38 -11.08 9.07 -36.42
N ARG A 39 -12.10 8.76 -35.60
CA ARG A 39 -12.70 9.71 -34.63
C ARG A 39 -12.16 9.61 -33.21
N LEU A 40 -11.46 8.52 -32.87
CA LEU A 40 -11.02 8.23 -31.49
C LEU A 40 -9.53 8.51 -31.23
N GLY A 41 -8.76 8.87 -32.27
CA GLY A 41 -7.31 9.15 -32.18
C GLY A 41 -6.90 10.38 -31.34
N ILE A 42 -7.86 11.04 -30.66
CA ILE A 42 -7.60 12.24 -29.84
C ILE A 42 -7.36 11.87 -28.35
N TRP A 43 -7.71 10.66 -27.89
CA TRP A 43 -7.78 10.36 -26.44
C TRP A 43 -6.92 9.20 -25.93
N LEU A 44 -6.09 8.56 -26.75
CA LEU A 44 -5.14 7.52 -26.32
C LEU A 44 -3.79 7.71 -27.03
N PRO A 45 -2.75 8.29 -26.40
CA PRO A 45 -1.57 8.72 -27.12
C PRO A 45 -0.74 7.59 -27.72
N ASN A 46 -0.83 6.35 -27.20
CA ASN A 46 0.06 5.24 -27.63
C ASN A 46 -0.61 3.85 -27.66
N GLY A 47 -1.94 3.77 -27.61
CA GLY A 47 -2.66 2.49 -27.66
C GLY A 47 -3.20 2.22 -29.05
N ASN A 48 -2.67 1.22 -29.77
CA ASN A 48 -3.27 0.77 -31.01
C ASN A 48 -4.63 0.15 -30.68
N VAL A 49 -5.72 0.89 -30.95
CA VAL A 49 -7.11 0.48 -30.68
C VAL A 49 -7.41 -0.92 -31.25
N THR A 50 -6.71 -1.28 -32.33
CA THR A 50 -6.74 -2.61 -32.94
C THR A 50 -6.24 -3.71 -31.98
N THR A 51 -5.21 -3.45 -31.18
CA THR A 51 -4.63 -4.41 -30.21
C THR A 51 -5.55 -4.60 -29.01
N LEU A 52 -6.18 -3.53 -28.51
CA LEU A 52 -7.18 -3.65 -27.44
C LEU A 52 -8.44 -4.38 -27.93
N ALA A 53 -8.90 -4.09 -29.15
CA ALA A 53 -10.02 -4.79 -29.76
C ALA A 53 -9.69 -6.27 -30.03
N GLN A 54 -8.46 -6.58 -30.46
CA GLN A 54 -7.99 -7.96 -30.64
C GLN A 54 -7.86 -8.70 -29.31
N ASP A 55 -7.32 -8.08 -28.26
CA ASP A 55 -7.18 -8.69 -26.92
C ASP A 55 -8.55 -8.93 -26.28
N ILE A 56 -9.48 -7.97 -26.43
CA ILE A 56 -10.87 -8.12 -25.96
C ILE A 56 -11.59 -9.21 -26.78
N ALA A 57 -11.42 -9.27 -28.10
CA ALA A 57 -11.99 -10.33 -28.92
C ALA A 57 -11.40 -11.71 -28.57
N LEU A 58 -10.09 -11.80 -28.30
CA LEU A 58 -9.42 -13.04 -27.87
C LEU A 58 -9.99 -13.50 -26.52
N ARG A 59 -10.11 -12.59 -25.55
CA ARG A 59 -10.63 -12.88 -24.20
C ARG A 59 -12.11 -13.22 -24.20
N LEU A 60 -12.90 -12.61 -25.09
CA LEU A 60 -14.33 -12.90 -25.22
C LEU A 60 -14.60 -14.20 -25.99
N SER A 61 -13.76 -14.53 -26.97
CA SER A 61 -13.80 -15.83 -27.68
C SER A 61 -13.47 -17.01 -26.76
N ALA A 62 -12.71 -16.76 -25.69
CA ALA A 62 -12.42 -17.77 -24.69
C ALA A 62 -13.60 -18.06 -23.74
N HIS A 63 -14.65 -17.22 -23.71
CA HIS A 63 -15.58 -17.16 -22.57
C HIS A 63 -17.09 -17.01 -22.91
N THR A 64 -17.60 -17.41 -24.08
CA THR A 64 -19.06 -17.41 -24.26
C THR A 64 -19.63 -18.50 -25.18
N SER A 65 -20.62 -19.23 -24.65
CA SER A 65 -21.78 -19.73 -25.41
C SER A 65 -22.84 -18.61 -25.44
N GLN A 66 -22.60 -17.62 -26.31
CA GLN A 66 -23.36 -16.45 -26.84
C GLN A 66 -24.37 -15.63 -25.97
N PRO A 67 -24.53 -14.30 -26.22
CA PRO A 67 -24.89 -13.67 -27.51
C PRO A 67 -23.71 -13.40 -28.45
N SER A 68 -23.99 -13.21 -29.75
CA SER A 68 -22.94 -13.05 -30.77
C SER A 68 -22.05 -11.84 -30.45
N ALA A 69 -20.76 -11.96 -30.73
CA ALA A 69 -19.79 -10.89 -30.48
C ALA A 69 -20.20 -9.57 -31.18
N ALA A 70 -20.90 -9.65 -32.31
CA ALA A 70 -21.46 -8.49 -33.01
C ALA A 70 -22.63 -7.85 -32.27
N ASP A 71 -23.46 -8.62 -31.57
CA ASP A 71 -24.58 -8.10 -30.76
C ASP A 71 -24.07 -7.46 -29.47
N ILE A 72 -23.04 -8.03 -28.84
CA ILE A 72 -22.44 -7.48 -27.62
C ILE A 72 -21.66 -6.19 -27.94
N LEU A 73 -20.87 -6.20 -29.03
CA LEU A 73 -20.19 -4.98 -29.51
C LEU A 73 -21.20 -3.95 -30.02
N GLY A 74 -22.25 -4.36 -30.72
CA GLY A 74 -23.34 -3.48 -31.14
C GLY A 74 -24.04 -2.84 -29.93
N HIS A 75 -24.30 -3.61 -28.89
CA HIS A 75 -24.90 -3.12 -27.65
C HIS A 75 -23.97 -2.17 -26.89
N TYR A 76 -22.69 -2.51 -26.74
CA TYR A 76 -21.69 -1.65 -26.11
C TYR A 76 -21.40 -0.38 -26.91
N LEU A 77 -21.27 -0.46 -28.24
CA LEU A 77 -21.02 0.69 -29.10
C LEU A 77 -22.26 1.58 -29.21
N SER A 78 -23.49 1.03 -29.15
CA SER A 78 -24.71 1.82 -29.02
C SER A 78 -24.78 2.57 -27.68
N PHE A 79 -24.17 2.02 -26.62
CA PHE A 79 -24.01 2.65 -25.32
C PHE A 79 -23.05 3.86 -25.36
N PHE A 80 -22.06 3.84 -26.26
CA PHE A 80 -21.11 4.95 -26.46
C PHE A 80 -21.57 5.96 -27.52
N ALA A 81 -22.45 5.59 -28.45
CA ALA A 81 -22.86 6.43 -29.57
C ALA A 81 -24.13 7.28 -29.33
N ALA A 82 -24.88 7.05 -28.25
CA ALA A 82 -26.11 7.80 -27.98
C ALA A 82 -25.94 8.78 -26.80
N GLY A 83 -26.66 9.91 -26.85
CA GLY A 83 -26.70 10.94 -25.82
C GLY A 83 -27.31 10.64 -24.42
N PRO A 84 -27.67 9.41 -23.99
CA PRO A 84 -28.05 9.15 -22.61
C PRO A 84 -26.94 9.41 -21.58
N TYR A 85 -25.66 9.19 -21.92
CA TYR A 85 -24.57 9.37 -20.94
C TYR A 85 -24.35 10.85 -20.58
N GLN A 86 -24.46 11.76 -21.56
CA GLN A 86 -24.41 13.20 -21.30
C GLN A 86 -25.63 13.71 -20.53
N ARG A 87 -26.84 13.24 -20.87
CA ARG A 87 -28.06 13.57 -20.11
C ARG A 87 -28.01 13.06 -18.68
N GLU A 88 -27.47 11.87 -18.48
CA GLU A 88 -27.34 11.27 -17.14
C GLU A 88 -26.24 11.96 -16.31
N MET A 89 -25.12 12.35 -16.92
CA MET A 89 -24.08 13.12 -16.23
C MET A 89 -24.53 14.56 -15.92
N GLN A 90 -25.32 15.20 -16.79
CA GLN A 90 -25.94 16.50 -16.49
C GLN A 90 -27.01 16.40 -15.40
N ARG A 91 -27.80 15.32 -15.39
CA ARG A 91 -28.78 15.04 -14.34
C ARG A 91 -28.11 14.79 -12.98
N ILE A 92 -27.06 13.97 -12.94
CA ILE A 92 -26.25 13.74 -11.73
C ILE A 92 -25.63 15.04 -11.23
N ARG A 93 -25.17 15.92 -12.13
CA ARG A 93 -24.61 17.23 -11.77
C ARG A 93 -25.68 18.19 -11.20
N GLN A 94 -26.86 18.26 -11.81
CA GLN A 94 -27.97 19.06 -11.29
C GLN A 94 -28.53 18.52 -9.96
N ASP A 95 -28.57 17.20 -9.78
CA ASP A 95 -28.99 16.55 -8.54
C ASP A 95 -27.95 16.77 -7.42
N LEU A 96 -26.65 16.86 -7.75
CA LEU A 96 -25.57 17.20 -6.80
C LEU A 96 -25.61 18.67 -6.36
N GLU A 97 -26.02 19.59 -7.23
CA GLU A 97 -26.09 21.05 -6.95
C GLU A 97 -27.32 21.45 -6.11
N GLN A 98 -28.35 20.59 -6.02
CA GLN A 98 -29.61 20.89 -5.30
C GLN A 98 -29.79 20.15 -3.96
N LEU A 99 -28.85 19.30 -3.51
CA LEU A 99 -29.04 18.50 -2.30
C LEU A 99 -28.43 19.14 -1.04
N PRO A 100 -29.16 19.18 0.09
CA PRO A 100 -28.60 19.62 1.37
C PRO A 100 -27.61 18.58 1.93
N ASN A 101 -26.56 19.10 2.56
CA ASN A 101 -25.36 18.45 3.12
C ASN A 101 -25.54 17.05 3.76
N ASN A 102 -25.79 15.99 3.00
CA ASN A 102 -25.59 14.63 3.50
C ASN A 102 -25.16 13.64 2.39
N PRO A 103 -23.86 13.30 2.29
CA PRO A 103 -23.31 12.41 1.25
C PRO A 103 -23.69 10.93 1.42
N ARG A 104 -24.56 10.56 2.37
CA ARG A 104 -24.90 9.16 2.70
C ARG A 104 -25.74 8.40 1.66
N GLN A 105 -26.22 9.01 0.58
CA GLN A 105 -27.21 8.35 -0.31
C GLN A 105 -26.76 8.04 -1.74
N LEU A 106 -25.57 8.49 -2.18
CA LEU A 106 -25.25 8.47 -3.61
C LEU A 106 -24.60 7.17 -4.15
N HIS A 107 -23.96 6.35 -3.31
CA HIS A 107 -23.33 5.10 -3.81
C HIS A 107 -24.18 3.83 -3.64
N TYR A 108 -25.26 3.90 -2.88
CA TYR A 108 -26.06 2.71 -2.55
C TYR A 108 -27.04 2.30 -3.66
N ARG A 109 -27.36 3.17 -4.64
CA ARG A 109 -28.47 2.92 -5.56
C ARG A 109 -28.09 2.27 -6.90
N LYS A 110 -26.86 2.50 -7.41
CA LYS A 110 -26.39 1.89 -8.68
C LYS A 110 -25.75 0.51 -8.48
N PHE A 111 -24.97 0.31 -7.43
CA PHE A 111 -24.40 -1.02 -7.10
C PHE A 111 -25.47 -2.07 -6.78
N VAL A 112 -26.61 -1.62 -6.24
CA VAL A 112 -27.76 -2.43 -5.84
C VAL A 112 -28.72 -2.75 -6.99
N SER A 113 -28.70 -1.97 -8.08
CA SER A 113 -29.62 -2.20 -9.19
C SER A 113 -29.29 -3.44 -10.04
N SER A 114 -28.06 -3.96 -9.94
CA SER A 114 -27.61 -5.16 -10.68
C SER A 114 -27.64 -6.45 -9.86
N PHE A 115 -27.85 -6.38 -8.54
CA PHE A 115 -27.96 -7.52 -7.63
C PHE A 115 -29.38 -7.50 -7.02
N GLY A 116 -30.23 -8.48 -7.36
CA GLY A 116 -31.67 -8.54 -7.02
C GLY A 116 -32.05 -7.88 -5.69
N ALA A 117 -32.84 -6.80 -5.78
CA ALA A 117 -32.99 -5.77 -4.75
C ALA A 117 -33.81 -6.16 -3.49
N LEU A 118 -34.10 -7.43 -3.22
CA LEU A 118 -35.08 -7.80 -2.19
C LEU A 118 -34.57 -8.58 -0.97
N ASN A 119 -33.28 -8.95 -0.88
CA ASN A 119 -32.79 -9.70 0.31
C ASN A 119 -31.38 -9.31 0.79
N TRP A 120 -30.72 -8.37 0.11
CA TRP A 120 -29.32 -8.06 0.41
C TRP A 120 -29.15 -7.17 1.65
N LYS A 121 -30.14 -6.32 1.97
CA LYS A 121 -30.14 -5.53 3.22
C LYS A 121 -30.22 -6.42 4.45
N GLU A 122 -31.04 -7.47 4.40
CA GLU A 122 -31.11 -8.49 5.46
C GLU A 122 -29.80 -9.31 5.50
N LYS A 123 -29.30 -9.77 4.35
CA LYS A 123 -28.02 -10.52 4.30
C LYS A 123 -26.81 -9.74 4.81
N LEU A 124 -26.68 -8.45 4.48
CA LEU A 124 -25.60 -7.58 4.98
C LEU A 124 -25.84 -7.05 6.39
N SER A 125 -27.04 -7.26 6.95
CA SER A 125 -27.32 -6.93 8.35
C SER A 125 -26.81 -8.00 9.32
N HIS A 126 -26.49 -9.20 8.82
CA HIS A 126 -25.96 -10.29 9.62
C HIS A 126 -24.59 -9.93 10.22
N ASP A 127 -24.39 -10.30 11.49
CA ASP A 127 -23.18 -9.96 12.25
C ASP A 127 -21.86 -10.42 11.59
N CYS A 128 -21.88 -11.50 10.80
CA CYS A 128 -20.70 -12.00 10.08
C CYS A 128 -20.15 -11.00 9.04
N TRP A 129 -20.95 -10.02 8.60
CA TRP A 129 -20.53 -8.98 7.66
C TRP A 129 -20.09 -7.68 8.34
N THR A 130 -20.19 -7.58 9.67
CA THR A 130 -19.86 -6.35 10.42
C THR A 130 -18.41 -5.91 10.20
N PHE A 131 -17.46 -6.85 10.20
CA PHE A 131 -16.06 -6.53 9.90
C PHE A 131 -15.90 -5.94 8.49
N TRP A 132 -16.46 -6.58 7.46
CA TRP A 132 -16.32 -6.13 6.06
C TRP A 132 -16.98 -4.78 5.81
N ARG A 133 -18.09 -4.49 6.50
CA ARG A 133 -18.72 -3.16 6.49
C ARG A 133 -17.79 -2.11 7.08
N ALA A 134 -17.22 -2.38 8.26
CA ALA A 134 -16.28 -1.46 8.90
C ALA A 134 -15.01 -1.25 8.06
N TRP A 135 -14.48 -2.34 7.47
CA TRP A 135 -13.33 -2.29 6.57
C TRP A 135 -13.60 -1.41 5.35
N TYR A 136 -14.73 -1.62 4.66
CA TYR A 136 -15.10 -0.83 3.49
C TYR A 136 -15.38 0.63 3.85
N GLN A 137 -16.08 0.87 4.96
CA GLN A 137 -16.37 2.22 5.45
C GLN A 137 -15.08 2.99 5.76
N GLY A 138 -14.12 2.37 6.45
CA GLY A 138 -12.83 2.98 6.73
C GLY A 138 -12.08 3.37 5.46
N PHE A 139 -12.13 2.54 4.41
CA PHE A 139 -11.58 2.90 3.10
C PHE A 139 -12.26 4.13 2.47
N LEU A 140 -13.59 4.24 2.56
CA LEU A 140 -14.33 5.40 2.04
C LEU A 140 -14.04 6.68 2.82
N GLU A 141 -13.80 6.56 4.12
CA GLU A 141 -13.51 7.69 5.02
C GLU A 141 -12.02 8.08 5.02
N GLY A 142 -11.17 7.36 4.29
CA GLY A 142 -9.72 7.57 4.32
C GLY A 142 -9.08 7.18 5.66
N GLN A 143 -9.76 6.35 6.44
CA GLN A 143 -9.31 5.77 7.71
C GLN A 143 -9.33 4.24 7.59
N PRO A 144 -8.49 3.65 6.74
CA PRO A 144 -8.46 2.20 6.58
C PRO A 144 -8.09 1.52 7.91
N ILE A 145 -8.57 0.30 8.10
CA ILE A 145 -8.17 -0.55 9.23
C ILE A 145 -6.64 -0.77 9.15
N ASP A 146 -5.99 -0.99 10.31
CA ASP A 146 -4.57 -1.29 10.39
C ASP A 146 -4.12 -2.37 9.38
N TRP A 147 -3.03 -2.09 8.67
CA TRP A 147 -2.52 -2.94 7.59
C TRP A 147 -2.07 -4.32 8.05
N ASP A 148 -1.47 -4.42 9.25
CA ASP A 148 -1.06 -5.71 9.79
C ASP A 148 -2.27 -6.57 10.17
N LEU A 149 -3.33 -5.95 10.69
CA LEU A 149 -4.60 -6.64 10.91
C LEU A 149 -5.20 -7.15 9.59
N GLN A 150 -5.21 -6.32 8.54
CA GLN A 150 -5.67 -6.73 7.21
C GLN A 150 -4.84 -7.89 6.65
N ARG A 151 -3.52 -7.84 6.80
CA ARG A 151 -2.61 -8.92 6.36
C ARG A 151 -2.90 -10.23 7.10
N ARG A 152 -3.10 -10.21 8.42
CA ARG A 152 -3.44 -11.41 9.21
C ARG A 152 -4.75 -12.03 8.75
N ILE A 153 -5.76 -11.20 8.46
CA ILE A 153 -7.05 -11.66 7.94
C ILE A 153 -6.91 -12.26 6.53
N ALA A 154 -6.06 -11.66 5.68
CA ALA A 154 -5.78 -12.20 4.36
C ALA A 154 -5.04 -13.55 4.39
N LEU A 155 -4.35 -13.86 5.49
CA LEU A 155 -3.62 -15.11 5.72
C LEU A 155 -4.46 -16.19 6.44
N ILE A 156 -5.75 -15.95 6.68
CA ILE A 156 -6.67 -17.00 7.15
C ILE A 156 -6.59 -18.18 6.16
N GLY A 157 -6.45 -19.40 6.70
CA GLY A 157 -6.28 -20.60 5.88
C GLY A 157 -7.51 -20.96 5.05
N ASP A 158 -7.30 -21.56 3.89
CA ASP A 158 -8.36 -21.90 2.93
C ASP A 158 -9.49 -22.73 3.54
N ALA A 159 -9.17 -23.65 4.46
CA ALA A 159 -10.17 -24.46 5.15
C ALA A 159 -11.21 -23.62 5.94
N VAL A 160 -10.80 -22.46 6.48
CA VAL A 160 -11.72 -21.54 7.17
C VAL A 160 -12.54 -20.74 6.16
N TRP A 161 -11.93 -20.34 5.03
CA TRP A 161 -12.64 -19.69 3.93
C TRP A 161 -13.71 -20.59 3.31
N ASP A 162 -13.41 -21.87 3.14
CA ASP A 162 -14.31 -22.88 2.57
C ASP A 162 -15.42 -23.31 3.54
N ALA A 163 -15.23 -23.08 4.85
CA ALA A 163 -16.23 -23.36 5.87
C ALA A 163 -17.39 -22.35 5.90
N GLY A 164 -17.28 -21.24 5.17
CA GLY A 164 -18.34 -20.25 5.01
C GLY A 164 -18.17 -18.96 5.82
N PRO A 165 -19.07 -17.98 5.65
CA PRO A 165 -18.90 -16.63 6.15
C PRO A 165 -18.92 -16.52 7.67
N GLU A 166 -19.67 -17.37 8.38
CA GLU A 166 -19.71 -17.40 9.84
C GLU A 166 -18.38 -17.87 10.44
N ALA A 167 -17.76 -18.89 9.85
CA ALA A 167 -16.45 -19.39 10.26
C ALA A 167 -15.35 -18.34 10.06
N VAL A 168 -15.37 -17.66 8.91
CA VAL A 168 -14.46 -16.55 8.62
C VAL A 168 -14.66 -15.40 9.61
N ALA A 169 -15.90 -15.03 9.91
CA ALA A 169 -16.19 -13.96 10.86
C ALA A 169 -15.69 -14.29 12.29
N ALA A 170 -15.89 -15.53 12.74
CA ALA A 170 -15.38 -15.99 14.03
C ALA A 170 -13.84 -15.92 14.10
N GLU A 171 -13.15 -16.34 13.03
CA GLU A 171 -11.69 -16.26 12.96
C GLU A 171 -11.18 -14.81 12.90
N ILE A 172 -11.89 -13.92 12.19
CA ILE A 172 -11.58 -12.49 12.17
C ILE A 172 -11.69 -11.89 13.57
N GLU A 173 -12.74 -12.21 14.34
CA GLU A 173 -12.88 -11.72 15.71
C GLU A 173 -11.79 -12.28 16.63
N ARG A 174 -11.38 -13.55 16.45
CA ARG A 174 -10.21 -14.11 17.14
C ARG A 174 -8.94 -13.32 16.83
N ILE A 175 -8.70 -13.04 15.55
CA ILE A 175 -7.53 -12.24 15.10
C ILE A 175 -7.60 -10.82 15.66
N ARG A 176 -8.77 -10.18 15.67
CA ARG A 176 -8.95 -8.84 16.26
C ARG A 176 -8.67 -8.84 17.75
N ALA A 177 -9.18 -9.83 18.49
CA ALA A 177 -8.92 -9.98 19.91
C ALA A 177 -7.42 -10.18 20.19
N GLU A 178 -6.74 -11.02 19.42
CA GLU A 178 -5.29 -11.21 19.52
C GLU A 178 -4.51 -9.94 19.14
N PHE A 179 -4.99 -9.20 18.15
CA PHE A 179 -4.36 -7.96 17.68
C PHE A 179 -4.52 -6.81 18.68
N SER A 180 -5.69 -6.71 19.32
CA SER A 180 -6.02 -5.70 20.33
C SER A 180 -5.58 -6.06 21.74
N ALA A 181 -5.29 -7.34 22.02
CA ALA A 181 -4.70 -7.74 23.28
C ALA A 181 -3.40 -6.96 23.51
N PRO A 182 -3.17 -6.38 24.70
CA PRO A 182 -1.86 -5.91 25.08
C PRO A 182 -0.92 -7.08 24.84
N ARG A 183 0.05 -6.94 23.94
CA ARG A 183 0.97 -8.04 23.59
C ARG A 183 1.80 -8.38 24.83
N ALA A 184 1.22 -9.17 25.73
CA ALA A 184 1.86 -9.75 26.89
C ALA A 184 2.82 -10.82 26.34
N GLY A 185 4.11 -10.49 26.33
CA GLY A 185 5.14 -11.31 25.69
C GLY A 185 5.77 -10.69 24.44
N LYS A 186 5.76 -9.35 24.29
CA LYS A 186 6.61 -8.67 23.30
C LYS A 186 8.06 -9.08 23.54
N GLU A 187 8.67 -9.73 22.54
CA GLU A 187 10.09 -10.07 22.49
C GLU A 187 10.91 -8.87 22.96
N ARG A 188 11.52 -9.02 24.13
CA ARG A 188 12.35 -7.99 24.75
C ARG A 188 13.74 -8.11 24.12
N PHE A 189 14.38 -6.98 23.85
CA PHE A 189 15.73 -6.96 23.26
C PHE A 189 16.70 -6.27 24.23
N PRO A 190 17.13 -6.93 25.33
CA PRO A 190 17.94 -6.30 26.36
C PRO A 190 19.22 -5.64 25.82
N LYS A 191 19.82 -6.20 24.78
CA LYS A 191 21.02 -5.66 24.11
C LYS A 191 20.78 -4.29 23.44
N HIS A 192 19.54 -3.97 23.10
CA HIS A 192 19.15 -2.76 22.38
C HIS A 192 18.37 -1.78 23.25
N GLU A 193 18.09 -2.13 24.50
CA GLU A 193 17.40 -1.25 25.44
C GLU A 193 18.31 -0.11 25.91
N PRO A 194 17.79 1.12 25.96
CA PRO A 194 18.55 2.22 26.54
C PRO A 194 18.71 1.99 28.05
N LYS A 195 19.78 2.58 28.61
CA LYS A 195 20.04 2.52 30.06
C LYS A 195 18.95 3.25 30.88
N SER A 196 18.40 4.33 30.33
CA SER A 196 17.34 5.14 30.92
C SER A 196 16.46 5.74 29.81
N VAL A 197 15.20 5.98 30.13
CA VAL A 197 14.22 6.69 29.28
C VAL A 197 13.61 7.89 30.00
N SER A 198 14.18 8.31 31.14
CA SER A 198 13.64 9.39 31.98
C SER A 198 13.51 10.71 31.20
N HIS A 199 14.47 11.00 30.32
CA HIS A 199 14.44 12.21 29.48
C HIS A 199 13.25 12.26 28.52
N LEU A 200 12.76 11.10 28.06
CA LEU A 200 11.56 11.01 27.22
C LEU A 200 10.29 11.31 28.01
N ILE A 201 10.25 10.89 29.28
CA ILE A 201 9.15 11.15 30.21
C ILE A 201 9.14 12.63 30.61
N GLU A 202 10.30 13.18 30.96
CA GLU A 202 10.48 14.61 31.29
C GLU A 202 10.06 15.51 30.12
N ASN A 203 10.41 15.13 28.89
CA ASN A 203 10.10 15.87 27.67
C ASN A 203 8.94 15.26 26.89
N ARG A 204 7.93 14.71 27.56
CA ARG A 204 6.88 13.87 26.93
C ARG A 204 6.18 14.52 25.73
N ILE A 205 5.87 15.81 25.81
CA ILE A 205 5.08 16.52 24.78
C ILE A 205 5.92 16.58 23.50
N ILE A 206 7.17 17.02 23.64
CA ILE A 206 8.12 17.16 22.54
C ILE A 206 8.49 15.79 21.99
N SER A 207 8.78 14.82 22.87
CA SER A 207 9.17 13.46 22.48
C SER A 207 8.03 12.77 21.71
N SER A 208 6.80 12.83 22.23
CA SER A 208 5.63 12.24 21.58
C SER A 208 5.38 12.86 20.20
N ALA A 209 5.36 14.20 20.11
CA ALA A 209 5.12 14.89 18.85
C ALA A 209 6.21 14.60 17.81
N SER A 210 7.47 14.57 18.24
CA SER A 210 8.62 14.28 17.36
C SER A 210 8.57 12.85 16.81
N LEU A 211 8.23 11.87 17.66
CA LEU A 211 8.10 10.47 17.25
C LEU A 211 6.90 10.25 16.31
N GLN A 212 5.77 10.92 16.56
CA GLN A 212 4.61 10.90 15.65
C GLN A 212 4.95 11.52 14.29
N GLY A 213 5.62 12.67 14.28
CA GLY A 213 6.08 13.32 13.05
C GLY A 213 7.04 12.42 12.26
N LEU A 214 7.98 11.77 12.95
CA LEU A 214 8.89 10.80 12.34
C LEU A 214 8.13 9.60 11.74
N ALA A 215 7.18 9.02 12.48
CA ALA A 215 6.38 7.89 12.00
C ALA A 215 5.61 8.25 10.72
N ALA A 216 4.98 9.43 10.70
CA ALA A 216 4.28 9.95 9.52
C ALA A 216 5.23 10.14 8.34
N GLN A 217 6.44 10.66 8.58
CA GLN A 217 7.42 10.89 7.53
C GLN A 217 8.00 9.60 6.95
N VAL A 218 8.28 8.59 7.79
CA VAL A 218 8.71 7.26 7.31
C VAL A 218 7.62 6.64 6.46
N THR A 219 6.36 6.69 6.92
CA THR A 219 5.19 6.19 6.17
C THR A 219 5.07 6.89 4.81
N HIS A 220 5.09 8.23 4.79
CA HIS A 220 5.02 9.02 3.56
C HIS A 220 6.15 8.68 2.57
N SER A 221 7.35 8.43 3.09
CA SER A 221 8.52 8.10 2.25
C SER A 221 8.37 6.73 1.60
N ILE A 222 7.83 5.75 2.33
CA ILE A 222 7.52 4.41 1.82
C ILE A 222 6.37 4.47 0.80
N ASP A 223 5.30 5.23 1.09
CA ASP A 223 4.16 5.39 0.19
C ASP A 223 4.58 6.05 -1.12
N ARG A 224 5.40 7.11 -1.04
CA ARG A 224 5.98 7.77 -2.20
C ARG A 224 6.81 6.78 -3.02
N PHE A 225 7.63 5.98 -2.36
CA PHE A 225 8.44 4.96 -3.02
C PHE A 225 7.56 3.96 -3.78
N HIS A 226 6.50 3.45 -3.14
CA HIS A 226 5.53 2.55 -3.79
C HIS A 226 4.80 3.22 -4.95
N ALA A 227 4.48 4.51 -4.85
CA ALA A 227 3.85 5.25 -5.95
C ALA A 227 4.77 5.36 -7.18
N GLU A 228 6.09 5.46 -6.97
CA GLU A 228 7.07 5.60 -8.05
C GLU A 228 7.53 4.25 -8.64
N THR A 229 7.49 3.17 -7.86
CA THR A 229 8.07 1.85 -8.23
C THR A 229 7.03 0.72 -8.37
N GLY A 230 5.81 0.93 -7.90
CA GLY A 230 4.75 -0.06 -7.85
C GLY A 230 4.55 -0.64 -6.44
N ALA A 231 3.39 -1.26 -6.22
CA ALA A 231 3.10 -1.99 -4.98
C ALA A 231 4.04 -3.21 -4.85
N ASN A 232 4.51 -3.49 -3.63
CA ASN A 232 5.44 -4.58 -3.30
C ASN A 232 6.84 -4.48 -3.92
N ALA A 233 7.27 -3.27 -4.29
CA ALA A 233 8.60 -3.05 -4.87
C ALA A 233 9.68 -2.70 -3.83
N LEU A 234 9.36 -2.71 -2.53
CA LEU A 234 10.33 -2.38 -1.48
C LEU A 234 11.42 -3.47 -1.42
N PRO A 235 12.69 -3.13 -1.62
CA PRO A 235 13.77 -4.11 -1.57
C PRO A 235 13.86 -4.77 -0.19
N ASP A 236 14.19 -6.05 -0.14
CA ASP A 236 14.32 -6.82 1.11
C ASP A 236 15.26 -6.15 2.13
N ALA A 237 16.29 -5.47 1.63
CA ALA A 237 17.25 -4.73 2.46
C ALA A 237 16.63 -3.54 3.22
N LEU A 238 15.50 -3.04 2.73
CA LEU A 238 14.78 -1.87 3.25
C LEU A 238 13.46 -2.26 3.92
N GLU A 239 13.08 -3.54 3.88
CA GLU A 239 11.90 -4.09 4.55
C GLU A 239 11.77 -3.67 6.03
N PRO A 240 12.84 -3.58 6.84
CA PRO A 240 12.73 -3.14 8.23
C PRO A 240 12.14 -1.73 8.41
N LEU A 241 12.24 -0.86 7.40
CA LEU A 241 11.63 0.49 7.43
C LEU A 241 10.11 0.41 7.60
N THR A 242 9.45 -0.63 7.09
CA THR A 242 7.99 -0.78 7.17
C THR A 242 7.48 -0.98 8.60
N ALA A 243 8.32 -1.53 9.49
CA ALA A 243 7.97 -1.76 10.89
C ALA A 243 8.20 -0.52 11.77
N LEU A 244 9.03 0.44 11.34
CA LEU A 244 9.41 1.58 12.17
C LEU A 244 8.24 2.49 12.55
N PRO A 245 7.27 2.85 11.66
CA PRO A 245 6.14 3.69 12.03
C PRO A 245 5.34 3.11 13.20
N ALA A 246 5.02 1.82 13.15
CA ALA A 246 4.27 1.15 14.22
C ALA A 246 5.05 1.11 15.54
N LEU A 247 6.37 0.88 15.48
CA LEU A 247 7.23 0.88 16.67
C LEU A 247 7.34 2.29 17.28
N LEU A 248 7.51 3.33 16.47
CA LEU A 248 7.55 4.73 16.91
C LEU A 248 6.24 5.12 17.61
N LEU A 249 5.09 4.74 17.05
CA LEU A 249 3.78 4.98 17.66
C LEU A 249 3.59 4.20 18.96
N ALA A 250 4.15 3.00 19.07
CA ALA A 250 4.14 2.22 20.31
C ALA A 250 4.98 2.91 21.41
N VAL A 251 6.15 3.47 21.06
CA VAL A 251 6.94 4.31 21.98
C VAL A 251 6.13 5.53 22.42
N THR A 252 5.48 6.23 21.48
CA THR A 252 4.62 7.38 21.80
C THR A 252 3.50 7.01 22.77
N SER A 253 2.81 5.88 22.53
CA SER A 253 1.74 5.42 23.42
C SER A 253 2.27 5.11 24.82
N ALA A 254 3.44 4.46 24.93
CA ALA A 254 4.08 4.20 26.22
C ALA A 254 4.45 5.50 26.96
N ILE A 255 4.98 6.51 26.27
CA ILE A 255 5.28 7.83 26.86
C ILE A 255 4.00 8.50 27.39
N GLN A 256 2.89 8.42 26.64
CA GLN A 256 1.61 9.04 27.04
C GLN A 256 0.97 8.33 28.24
N ASN A 257 1.16 7.01 28.37
CA ASN A 257 0.59 6.22 29.45
C ASN A 257 1.33 6.32 30.79
N ALA A 258 2.58 6.82 30.81
CA ALA A 258 3.42 6.98 32.00
C ALA A 258 2.90 7.95 33.07
N LEU A 259 1.69 8.48 32.89
CA LEU A 259 1.10 9.59 33.64
C LEU A 259 0.33 9.20 34.90
N SER A 260 0.12 7.91 35.14
CA SER A 260 -0.86 7.48 36.14
C SER A 260 -0.14 6.96 37.39
N SER A 261 0.12 7.75 38.44
CA SER A 261 0.69 7.32 39.75
C SER A 261 2.22 7.05 39.86
N GLU A 262 2.82 7.45 40.99
CA GLU A 262 4.22 7.19 41.38
C GLU A 262 4.62 5.71 41.36
N THR A 263 3.69 4.79 41.68
CA THR A 263 3.97 3.34 41.70
C THR A 263 4.01 2.74 40.28
N ILE A 264 3.34 3.38 39.33
CA ILE A 264 3.25 2.97 37.91
C ILE A 264 4.46 3.50 37.11
N ALA A 265 5.25 4.40 37.69
CA ALA A 265 6.44 4.95 37.05
C ALA A 265 7.47 3.86 36.69
N SER A 266 7.74 2.90 37.57
CA SER A 266 8.74 1.83 37.32
C SER A 266 8.29 0.85 36.24
N GLU A 267 7.03 0.41 36.28
CA GLU A 267 6.49 -0.53 35.27
C GLU A 267 6.37 0.15 33.91
N THR A 268 5.97 1.42 33.88
CA THR A 268 5.87 2.16 32.61
C THR A 268 7.24 2.51 32.06
N GLU A 269 8.23 2.80 32.91
CA GLU A 269 9.61 2.98 32.49
C GLU A 269 10.17 1.70 31.88
N ASP A 270 9.97 0.54 32.52
CA ASP A 270 10.38 -0.75 31.98
C ASP A 270 9.69 -1.08 30.65
N GLN A 271 8.39 -0.81 30.53
CA GLN A 271 7.67 -0.96 29.28
C GLN A 271 8.24 -0.03 28.20
N LEU A 272 8.47 1.24 28.51
CA LEU A 272 9.03 2.21 27.58
C LEU A 272 10.44 1.80 27.14
N ARG A 273 11.28 1.29 28.04
CA ARG A 273 12.59 0.72 27.69
C ARG A 273 12.44 -0.44 26.73
N ALA A 274 11.52 -1.37 26.99
CA ALA A 274 11.27 -2.50 26.10
C ALA A 274 10.78 -2.05 24.71
N GLU A 275 9.93 -1.02 24.63
CA GLU A 275 9.48 -0.41 23.37
C GLU A 275 10.64 0.22 22.59
N VAL A 276 11.46 1.05 23.25
CA VAL A 276 12.65 1.66 22.64
C VAL A 276 13.66 0.59 22.22
N GLY A 277 13.84 -0.47 23.02
CA GLY A 277 14.70 -1.60 22.69
C GLY A 277 14.28 -2.31 21.40
N ARG A 278 12.97 -2.47 21.17
CA ARG A 278 12.42 -3.09 19.96
C ARG A 278 12.61 -2.22 18.74
N LEU A 279 12.40 -0.91 18.88
CA LEU A 279 12.74 0.06 17.84
C LEU A 279 14.23 -0.01 17.48
N ASN A 280 15.10 0.02 18.49
CA ASN A 280 16.55 -0.04 18.29
C ASN A 280 17.04 -1.35 17.68
N ALA A 281 16.40 -2.47 18.01
CA ALA A 281 16.68 -3.76 17.38
C ALA A 281 16.31 -3.75 15.89
N LYS A 282 15.14 -3.18 15.54
CA LYS A 282 14.72 -3.05 14.14
C LYS A 282 15.61 -2.08 13.35
N VAL A 283 16.09 -1.02 13.98
CA VAL A 283 17.10 -0.12 13.40
C VAL A 283 18.44 -0.84 13.18
N ALA A 284 18.88 -1.66 14.13
CA ALA A 284 20.10 -2.46 13.96
C ALA A 284 19.96 -3.51 12.83
N GLU A 285 18.77 -4.10 12.69
CA GLU A 285 18.46 -4.96 11.54
C GLU A 285 18.54 -4.19 10.22
N LEU A 286 17.95 -2.99 10.15
CA LEU A 286 18.03 -2.12 8.98
C LEU A 286 19.49 -1.79 8.62
N GLU A 287 20.30 -1.42 9.60
CA GLU A 287 21.72 -1.14 9.43
C GLU A 287 22.48 -2.36 8.88
N GLY A 288 22.21 -3.55 9.43
CA GLY A 288 22.80 -4.80 8.96
C GLY A 288 22.39 -5.13 7.52
N LYS A 289 21.11 -4.96 7.18
CA LYS A 289 20.60 -5.20 5.82
C LYS A 289 21.15 -4.19 4.81
N ILE A 290 21.21 -2.90 5.14
CA ILE A 290 21.86 -1.87 4.31
C ILE A 290 23.35 -2.21 4.13
N SER A 291 24.00 -2.68 5.19
CA SER A 291 25.40 -3.11 5.10
C SER A 291 25.60 -4.30 4.18
N GLY A 292 24.66 -5.25 4.17
CA GLY A 292 24.67 -6.39 3.27
C GLY A 292 24.51 -6.01 1.79
N LEU A 293 23.95 -4.82 1.48
CA LEU A 293 23.81 -4.37 0.10
C LEU A 293 25.16 -4.28 -0.62
N GLU A 294 26.26 -3.92 0.06
CA GLU A 294 27.58 -3.82 -0.59
C GLU A 294 27.99 -5.07 -1.34
N ALA A 295 27.70 -6.24 -0.78
CA ALA A 295 28.08 -7.52 -1.36
C ALA A 295 27.22 -7.88 -2.58
N VAL A 296 26.00 -7.35 -2.67
CA VAL A 296 25.02 -7.74 -3.69
C VAL A 296 24.76 -6.66 -4.74
N ILE A 297 25.17 -5.40 -4.50
CA ILE A 297 24.91 -4.25 -5.39
C ILE A 297 25.24 -4.57 -6.85
N ALA A 298 26.41 -5.16 -7.13
CA ALA A 298 26.82 -5.47 -8.50
C ALA A 298 25.89 -6.46 -9.23
N SER A 299 25.13 -7.27 -8.48
CA SER A 299 24.21 -8.27 -9.01
C SER A 299 22.75 -7.81 -9.08
N LEU A 300 22.42 -6.64 -8.51
CA LEU A 300 21.04 -6.16 -8.47
C LEU A 300 20.55 -5.72 -9.86
N PRO A 301 19.27 -5.98 -10.21
CA PRO A 301 18.65 -5.43 -11.39
C PRO A 301 18.70 -3.89 -11.41
N LYS A 302 18.85 -3.29 -12.60
CA LYS A 302 18.87 -1.81 -12.76
C LYS A 302 17.61 -1.12 -12.21
N SER A 303 16.46 -1.79 -12.25
CA SER A 303 15.20 -1.29 -11.67
C SER A 303 15.30 -1.16 -10.15
N GLU A 304 15.86 -2.17 -9.48
CA GLU A 304 16.08 -2.18 -8.03
C GLU A 304 17.14 -1.16 -7.62
N HIS A 305 18.24 -1.03 -8.39
CA HIS A 305 19.23 0.03 -8.20
C HIS A 305 18.59 1.41 -8.12
N LYS A 306 17.75 1.74 -9.10
CA LYS A 306 17.08 3.05 -9.14
C LYS A 306 16.17 3.24 -7.93
N GLY A 307 15.44 2.21 -7.54
CA GLY A 307 14.59 2.24 -6.35
C GLY A 307 15.40 2.50 -5.07
N ILE A 308 16.41 1.66 -4.80
CA ILE A 308 17.27 1.81 -3.61
C ILE A 308 17.92 3.18 -3.61
N LEU A 309 18.51 3.61 -4.74
CA LEU A 309 19.14 4.92 -4.86
C LEU A 309 18.17 6.06 -4.56
N HIS A 310 16.94 5.99 -5.07
CA HIS A 310 15.92 7.00 -4.79
C HIS A 310 15.64 7.10 -3.29
N LEU A 311 15.38 5.97 -2.61
CA LEU A 311 15.07 5.97 -1.18
C LEU A 311 16.27 6.42 -0.33
N LEU A 312 17.49 5.99 -0.67
CA LEU A 312 18.71 6.46 0.00
C LEU A 312 18.98 7.95 -0.29
N ALA A 313 18.55 8.50 -1.43
CA ALA A 313 18.71 9.91 -1.72
C ALA A 313 17.76 10.83 -0.93
N GLN A 314 16.74 10.29 -0.25
CA GLN A 314 15.78 11.08 0.53
C GLN A 314 16.40 11.61 1.83
N THR A 315 17.12 12.73 1.74
CA THR A 315 17.79 13.38 2.88
C THR A 315 16.84 13.70 4.04
N ALA A 316 15.60 14.09 3.73
CA ALA A 316 14.59 14.34 4.74
C ALA A 316 14.31 13.09 5.59
N LEU A 317 14.06 11.93 4.96
CA LEU A 317 13.78 10.67 5.66
C LEU A 317 14.92 10.31 6.62
N TRP A 318 16.15 10.26 6.11
CA TRP A 318 17.32 9.86 6.89
C TRP A 318 17.70 10.88 7.95
N GLY A 319 17.55 12.17 7.67
CA GLY A 319 17.78 13.24 8.64
C GLY A 319 16.79 13.18 9.81
N SER A 320 15.50 12.99 9.52
CA SER A 320 14.48 12.84 10.56
C SER A 320 14.65 11.54 11.34
N LEU A 321 15.00 10.44 10.67
CA LEU A 321 15.30 9.18 11.33
C LEU A 321 16.48 9.33 12.28
N ALA A 322 17.60 9.91 11.83
CA ALA A 322 18.76 10.19 12.68
C ALA A 322 18.40 11.11 13.86
N GLY A 323 17.64 12.18 13.62
CA GLY A 323 17.25 13.13 14.67
C GLY A 323 16.33 12.51 15.73
N GLY A 324 15.28 11.80 15.31
CA GLY A 324 14.35 11.15 16.23
C GLY A 324 15.00 10.00 17.01
N LEU A 325 15.87 9.24 16.36
CA LEU A 325 16.66 8.19 17.02
C LEU A 325 17.67 8.78 18.01
N TRP A 326 18.37 9.86 17.64
CA TRP A 326 19.29 10.55 18.56
C TRP A 326 18.59 11.03 19.83
N MET A 327 17.38 11.58 19.71
CA MET A 327 16.53 11.94 20.84
C MET A 327 16.18 10.73 21.71
N LEU A 328 15.87 9.57 21.12
CA LEU A 328 15.55 8.34 21.84
C LEU A 328 16.74 7.78 22.64
N SER A 329 17.97 7.99 22.18
CA SER A 329 19.16 7.48 22.87
C SER A 329 19.46 8.16 24.20
N GLY A 330 19.00 9.40 24.40
CA GLY A 330 19.39 10.16 25.59
C GLY A 330 20.92 10.21 25.69
N GLU A 331 21.47 9.80 26.83
CA GLU A 331 22.92 9.76 27.10
C GLU A 331 23.62 8.47 26.65
N ASP A 332 22.91 7.53 26.01
CA ASP A 332 23.48 6.26 25.58
C ASP A 332 24.40 6.44 24.35
N ALA A 333 25.71 6.46 24.61
CA ALA A 333 26.73 6.66 23.60
C ALA A 333 26.76 5.55 22.54
N ASP A 334 26.45 4.30 22.92
CA ASP A 334 26.46 3.17 22.00
C ASP A 334 25.31 3.28 20.98
N LEU A 335 24.14 3.71 21.45
CA LEU A 335 23.00 3.97 20.57
C LEU A 335 23.24 5.18 19.66
N ARG A 336 23.85 6.27 20.16
CA ARG A 336 24.23 7.43 19.32
C ARG A 336 25.19 7.02 18.20
N LYS A 337 26.25 6.29 18.54
CA LYS A 337 27.24 5.78 17.57
C LYS A 337 26.60 4.91 16.49
N ARG A 338 25.57 4.13 16.85
CA ARG A 338 24.83 3.31 15.88
C ARG A 338 24.16 4.14 14.80
N TYR A 339 23.62 5.31 15.13
CA TYR A 339 22.94 6.15 14.14
C TYR A 339 23.92 6.89 13.24
N GLU A 340 25.06 7.29 13.79
CA GLU A 340 26.18 7.82 12.99
C GLU A 340 26.62 6.76 11.96
N SER A 341 26.82 5.51 12.42
CA SER A 341 27.13 4.36 11.56
C SER A 341 26.06 4.13 10.49
N LEU A 342 24.77 4.19 10.84
CA LEU A 342 23.67 4.04 9.88
C LEU A 342 23.74 5.10 8.77
N ILE A 343 24.00 6.37 9.11
CA ILE A 343 24.09 7.47 8.14
C ILE A 343 25.34 7.33 7.27
N GLU A 344 26.49 7.05 7.86
CA GLU A 344 27.74 6.79 7.13
C GLU A 344 27.58 5.64 6.14
N ARG A 345 26.99 4.53 6.61
CA ARG A 345 26.76 3.35 5.78
C ARG A 345 25.80 3.65 4.65
N LYS A 346 24.70 4.33 4.94
CA LYS A 346 23.74 4.77 3.93
C LYS A 346 24.40 5.65 2.86
N GLU A 347 25.29 6.57 3.25
CA GLU A 347 26.03 7.40 2.29
C GLU A 347 27.06 6.61 1.48
N GLN A 348 27.73 5.63 2.10
CA GLN A 348 28.63 4.69 1.44
C GLN A 348 27.89 3.89 0.35
N ILE A 349 26.75 3.28 0.68
CA ILE A 349 25.91 2.53 -0.29
C ILE A 349 25.43 3.46 -1.42
N ARG A 350 24.97 4.67 -1.08
CA ARG A 350 24.54 5.65 -2.05
C ARG A 350 25.67 5.99 -3.03
N GLY A 351 26.88 6.16 -2.54
CA GLY A 351 28.07 6.40 -3.35
C GLY A 351 28.40 5.25 -4.30
N LEU A 352 28.29 4.00 -3.84
CA LEU A 352 28.50 2.81 -4.67
C LEU A 352 27.45 2.71 -5.79
N LEU A 353 26.16 2.86 -5.45
CA LEU A 353 25.06 2.85 -6.43
C LEU A 353 25.21 3.96 -7.49
N MET A 354 25.69 5.14 -7.09
CA MET A 354 25.95 6.23 -8.04
C MET A 354 27.11 5.93 -9.01
N ARG A 355 28.13 5.19 -8.56
CA ARG A 355 29.27 4.80 -9.40
C ARG A 355 28.88 3.71 -10.40
N ASP A 356 28.17 2.69 -9.93
CA ASP A 356 27.79 1.53 -10.76
C ASP A 356 26.61 1.83 -11.70
N GLY A 357 25.75 2.79 -11.33
CA GLY A 357 24.57 3.18 -12.11
C GLY A 357 24.82 4.21 -13.22
N LEU A 358 25.97 4.89 -13.22
CA LEU A 358 26.33 5.83 -14.29
C LEU A 358 26.93 5.06 -15.48
N PRO A 359 26.47 5.29 -16.72
CA PRO A 359 27.21 4.82 -17.89
C PRO A 359 28.64 5.36 -17.79
N GLN A 360 29.65 4.49 -17.89
CA GLN A 360 31.09 4.82 -17.75
C GLN A 360 31.48 6.10 -18.49
N THR A 361 30.85 6.36 -19.64
CA THR A 361 31.03 7.56 -20.47
C THR A 361 30.60 8.89 -19.83
N GLN A 362 29.68 8.90 -18.86
CA GLN A 362 29.27 10.11 -18.14
C GLN A 362 30.17 10.41 -16.94
N VAL A 363 30.67 9.38 -16.25
CA VAL A 363 31.67 9.53 -15.17
C VAL A 363 32.97 10.10 -15.73
N GLU A 364 33.44 9.59 -16.87
CA GLU A 364 34.63 10.13 -17.54
C GLU A 364 34.44 11.58 -18.02
N LYS A 365 33.23 11.97 -18.44
CA LYS A 365 32.93 13.35 -18.85
C LYS A 365 32.86 14.33 -17.67
N SER A 366 32.42 13.88 -16.51
CA SER A 366 32.32 14.73 -15.30
C SER A 366 33.63 14.80 -14.50
N LEU A 367 34.52 13.81 -14.66
CA LEU A 367 35.89 13.83 -14.10
C LEU A 367 36.92 14.50 -15.01
N ARG A 368 36.61 14.77 -16.29
CA ARG A 368 37.50 15.59 -17.13
C ARG A 368 37.50 17.03 -16.59
N PRO A 369 38.64 17.58 -16.16
CA PRO A 369 38.71 18.98 -15.79
C PRO A 369 38.23 19.82 -16.97
N ALA A 370 37.26 20.71 -16.72
CA ALA A 370 36.74 21.61 -17.74
C ALA A 370 37.92 22.26 -18.44
N ALA A 371 38.09 21.98 -19.74
CA ALA A 371 39.16 22.56 -20.53
C ALA A 371 39.08 24.07 -20.34
N ARG A 372 40.11 24.65 -19.72
CA ARG A 372 40.17 26.10 -19.51
C ARG A 372 39.98 26.74 -20.89
N PRO A 373 38.94 27.57 -21.09
CA PRO A 373 38.78 28.27 -22.35
C PRO A 373 40.06 29.05 -22.59
N GLY A 374 40.73 28.75 -23.70
CA GLY A 374 41.98 29.40 -24.07
C GLY A 374 41.75 30.91 -24.08
N ARG A 375 42.63 31.64 -23.39
CA ARG A 375 42.75 33.08 -23.59
C ARG A 375 43.21 33.29 -25.03
N ALA A 376 42.28 33.68 -25.90
CA ALA A 376 42.57 34.30 -27.17
C ALA A 376 42.91 35.78 -26.95
#